data_AF-A0A933ZK11-F1
#
_entry.id   AF-A0A933ZK11-F1
#
_cell.length_a   1.000
_cell.length_b   1.000
_cell.length_c   1.000
_cell.angle_alpha   90.00
_cell.angle_beta   90.00
_cell.angle_gamma   90.00
#
_symmetry.space_group_name_H-M   'P 1'
#
loop_
_entity.id
_entity.type
_entity.pdbx_description
1 polymer ?
#
loop_
_entity_poly.entity_id
_entity_poly.type
_entity_poly.pdbx_seq_one_letter_code
_entity_poly.pdbx_strand_id
1 'polypeptide(L)'
;MNDADPAVEIWLPTLQNARSQGLELPEGEPSEIHKMAALIVIAGAVRRESWDEVLDERRAVHVASHEPPPAPVDYVARSHAWIVGPVAGKPGRLRVRHTNEVPISMCELYAPTLPIVYSFEGALEKFAEVGTEPPDALRCLDLRPRNQGGSAYRGGGKLQAADFHGFAFGDALEHGETGVDRLCAKGTAYLLNVRAFAWPFLWLRYPHHDHLHEVIVAPARRGGLRMVVAPA
;
A
#
# COMPACT_ATOMS: atom_id res chain seq x y z
N MET A 1 -0.65 0.17 27.74
CA MET A 1 0.73 -0.33 27.60
C MET A 1 0.59 -1.71 26.99
N ASN A 2 0.75 -1.81 25.67
CA ASN A 2 0.84 -3.12 25.03
C ASN A 2 2.28 -3.59 25.24
N ASP A 3 2.45 -4.75 25.86
CA ASP A 3 3.73 -5.47 25.83
C ASP A 3 4.06 -5.65 24.35
N ALA A 4 5.06 -4.90 23.88
CA ALA A 4 5.53 -5.05 22.52
C ALA A 4 6.07 -6.47 22.38
N ASP A 5 5.60 -7.19 21.37
CA ASP A 5 6.14 -8.49 21.03
C ASP A 5 7.67 -8.34 20.85
N PRO A 6 8.51 -9.10 21.57
CA PRO A 6 9.96 -9.01 21.45
C PRO A 6 10.45 -9.21 20.01
N ALA A 7 9.67 -9.89 19.16
CA ALA A 7 9.94 -10.01 17.73
C ALA A 7 9.80 -8.69 16.97
N VAL A 8 9.01 -7.73 17.45
CA VAL A 8 8.83 -6.39 16.87
C VAL A 8 9.93 -5.45 17.33
N GLU A 9 10.44 -5.60 18.56
CA GLU A 9 11.39 -4.68 19.19
C GLU A 9 12.71 -4.52 18.40
N ILE A 10 13.19 -5.61 17.79
CA ILE A 10 14.37 -5.57 16.90
C ILE A 10 14.16 -4.73 15.64
N TRP A 11 12.90 -4.47 15.26
CA TRP A 11 12.51 -3.66 14.10
C TRP A 11 12.09 -2.25 14.50
N LEU A 12 12.08 -1.88 15.78
CA LEU A 12 11.73 -0.53 16.19
C LEU A 12 12.97 0.36 16.16
N PRO A 13 13.04 1.36 15.25
CA PRO A 13 14.14 2.30 15.25
C PRO A 13 13.96 3.24 16.43
N THR A 14 14.82 3.09 17.43
CA THR A 14 14.97 4.03 18.54
C THR A 14 16.39 4.60 18.50
N LEU A 15 16.60 5.80 19.05
CA LEU A 15 17.95 6.38 19.13
C LEU A 15 18.90 5.46 19.92
N GLN A 16 18.39 4.84 20.99
CA GLN A 16 19.12 3.84 21.77
C GLN A 16 19.48 2.62 20.93
N ASN A 17 18.53 2.05 20.17
CA ASN A 17 18.78 0.89 19.33
C ASN A 17 19.79 1.21 18.23
N ALA A 18 19.66 2.38 17.59
CA ALA A 18 20.59 2.85 16.56
C ALA A 18 22.02 2.93 17.10
N ARG A 19 22.20 3.55 18.28
CA ARG A 19 23.51 3.63 18.96
C ARG A 19 24.04 2.26 19.36
N SER A 20 23.18 1.39 19.92
CA SER A 20 23.59 0.04 20.36
C SER A 20 24.04 -0.86 19.21
N GLN A 21 23.52 -0.62 18.01
CA GLN A 21 23.91 -1.33 16.79
C GLN A 21 25.11 -0.69 16.06
N GLY A 22 25.71 0.34 16.64
CA GLY A 22 26.93 0.98 16.11
C GLY A 22 26.69 1.84 14.88
N LEU A 23 25.48 2.37 14.67
CA LEU A 23 25.24 3.34 13.60
C LEU A 23 26.00 4.64 13.88
N GLU A 24 26.73 5.13 12.88
CA GLU A 24 27.53 6.38 12.94
C GLU A 24 26.64 7.63 12.90
N LEU A 25 25.83 7.83 13.93
CA LEU A 25 25.00 9.02 14.08
C LEU A 25 25.87 10.27 14.33
N PRO A 26 25.44 11.47 13.88
CA PRO A 26 26.12 12.72 14.22
C PRO A 26 26.33 12.90 15.72
N GLU A 27 27.43 13.56 16.09
CA GLU A 27 27.76 13.82 17.48
C GLU A 27 26.67 14.66 18.18
N GLY A 28 26.43 14.37 19.46
CA GLY A 28 25.42 15.05 20.27
C GLY A 28 24.03 14.43 20.21
N GLU A 29 23.05 15.16 20.75
CA GLU A 29 21.64 14.79 20.70
C GLU A 29 20.96 15.52 19.53
N PRO A 30 20.04 14.86 18.82
CA PRO A 30 19.24 15.53 17.79
C PRO A 30 18.36 16.61 18.44
N SER A 31 18.20 17.73 17.74
CA SER A 31 17.29 18.80 18.16
C SER A 31 15.82 18.42 17.99
N GLU A 32 15.52 17.53 17.03
CA GLU A 32 14.18 17.00 16.79
C GLU A 32 14.23 15.49 16.50
N ILE A 33 13.25 14.77 17.03
CA ILE A 33 13.04 13.33 16.80
C ILE A 33 11.59 13.12 16.39
N HIS A 34 11.39 12.68 15.16
CA HIS A 34 10.07 12.33 14.63
C HIS A 34 9.98 10.82 14.45
N LYS A 35 8.98 10.20 15.09
CA LYS A 35 8.67 8.77 14.94
C LYS A 35 7.60 8.60 13.87
N MET A 36 8.01 8.13 12.70
CA MET A 36 7.15 8.04 11.52
C MET A 36 7.11 6.61 10.99
N ALA A 37 6.02 6.21 10.35
CA ALA A 37 5.92 4.93 9.67
C ALA A 37 5.51 5.15 8.21
N ALA A 38 6.23 4.51 7.31
CA ALA A 38 5.78 4.36 5.94
C ALA A 38 4.84 3.14 5.85
N LEU A 39 3.98 3.13 4.85
CA LEU A 39 3.00 2.09 4.62
C LEU A 39 3.40 1.27 3.40
N ILE A 40 3.75 0.01 3.59
CA ILE A 40 3.93 -0.94 2.48
C ILE A 40 2.58 -1.59 2.23
N VAL A 41 2.02 -1.39 1.03
CA VAL A 41 0.77 -2.00 0.59
C VAL A 41 1.07 -3.05 -0.47
N ILE A 42 0.67 -4.29 -0.17
CA ILE A 42 0.70 -5.41 -1.10
C ILE A 42 -0.74 -5.75 -1.43
N ALA A 43 -1.15 -5.57 -2.68
CA ALA A 43 -2.49 -5.90 -3.14
C ALA A 43 -2.45 -6.81 -4.35
N GLY A 44 -3.40 -7.74 -4.42
CA GLY A 44 -3.67 -8.58 -5.57
C GLY A 44 -5.16 -8.59 -5.90
N ALA A 45 -5.50 -8.58 -7.18
CA ALA A 45 -6.87 -8.74 -7.65
C ALA A 45 -6.90 -9.45 -9.00
N VAL A 46 -8.08 -9.92 -9.40
CA VAL A 46 -8.39 -10.29 -10.78
C VAL A 46 -9.25 -9.20 -11.38
N ARG A 47 -8.73 -8.49 -12.37
CA ARG A 47 -9.46 -7.45 -13.09
C ARG A 47 -10.20 -8.05 -14.27
N ARG A 48 -11.49 -7.77 -14.34
CA ARG A 48 -12.36 -8.14 -15.44
C ARG A 48 -12.58 -6.94 -16.36
N GLU A 49 -12.00 -6.98 -17.54
CA GLU A 49 -12.20 -6.01 -18.61
C GLU A 49 -13.20 -6.57 -19.60
N SER A 50 -14.14 -5.76 -20.10
CA SER A 50 -15.17 -6.24 -21.03
C SER A 50 -15.43 -5.25 -22.16
N TRP A 51 -15.67 -5.79 -23.35
CA TRP A 51 -16.07 -5.01 -24.52
C TRP A 51 -17.09 -5.78 -25.36
N ASP A 52 -17.89 -5.06 -26.13
CA ASP A 52 -18.93 -5.63 -26.97
C ASP A 52 -18.48 -5.62 -28.44
N GLU A 53 -18.66 -6.74 -29.13
CA GLU A 53 -18.51 -6.89 -30.57
C GLU A 53 -19.86 -7.27 -31.19
N VAL A 54 -20.13 -6.82 -32.42
CA VAL A 54 -21.30 -7.26 -33.18
C VAL A 54 -20.87 -8.24 -34.25
N LEU A 55 -21.36 -9.47 -34.14
CA LEU A 55 -21.03 -10.57 -35.03
C LEU A 55 -22.27 -11.06 -35.79
N ASP A 56 -22.05 -11.73 -36.91
CA ASP A 56 -23.09 -12.55 -37.54
C ASP A 56 -23.42 -13.75 -36.66
N GLU A 57 -24.69 -14.16 -36.64
CA GLU A 57 -25.22 -15.21 -35.75
C GLU A 57 -24.39 -16.50 -35.78
N ARG A 58 -24.03 -16.99 -36.98
CA ARG A 58 -23.20 -18.19 -37.13
C ARG A 58 -21.83 -18.06 -36.44
N ARG A 59 -21.21 -16.88 -36.54
CA ARG A 59 -19.90 -16.63 -35.93
C ARG A 59 -20.02 -16.46 -34.42
N ALA A 60 -21.06 -15.77 -33.96
CA ALA A 60 -21.34 -15.58 -32.54
C ALA A 60 -21.52 -16.91 -31.82
N VAL A 61 -22.35 -17.82 -32.34
CA VAL A 61 -22.60 -19.15 -31.73
C VAL A 61 -21.34 -20.03 -31.72
N HIS A 62 -20.39 -19.80 -32.64
CA HIS A 62 -19.14 -20.55 -32.67
C HIS A 62 -18.13 -20.09 -31.60
N VAL A 63 -18.09 -18.79 -31.31
CA VAL A 63 -17.04 -18.20 -30.45
C VAL A 63 -17.51 -17.87 -29.04
N ALA A 64 -18.82 -17.87 -28.79
CA ALA A 64 -19.41 -17.37 -27.56
C ALA A 64 -20.40 -18.36 -26.95
N SER A 65 -20.38 -18.44 -25.62
CA SER A 65 -21.38 -19.16 -24.83
C SER A 65 -22.70 -18.37 -24.74
N HIS A 66 -23.77 -19.00 -24.24
CA HIS A 66 -25.04 -18.30 -23.99
C HIS A 66 -25.14 -17.68 -22.60
N GLU A 67 -24.21 -18.03 -21.70
CA GLU A 67 -24.25 -17.63 -20.31
C GLU A 67 -23.04 -16.75 -19.96
N PRO A 68 -23.22 -15.73 -19.10
CA PRO A 68 -22.09 -14.95 -18.62
C PRO A 68 -21.15 -15.83 -17.78
N PRO A 69 -19.83 -15.57 -17.81
CA PRO A 69 -18.87 -16.31 -17.00
C PRO A 69 -19.12 -16.03 -15.50
N PRO A 70 -19.00 -17.06 -14.64
CA PRO A 70 -19.10 -16.89 -13.20
C PRO A 70 -18.00 -15.96 -12.68
N ALA A 71 -18.12 -15.42 -11.47
CA ALA A 71 -17.05 -14.62 -10.88
C ALA A 71 -15.74 -15.44 -10.79
N PRO A 72 -14.56 -14.80 -10.95
CA PRO A 72 -13.28 -15.49 -10.76
C PRO A 72 -13.16 -16.06 -9.35
N VAL A 73 -12.60 -17.26 -9.23
CA VAL A 73 -12.37 -17.95 -7.95
C VAL A 73 -10.89 -18.13 -7.62
N ASP A 74 -10.00 -17.82 -8.56
CA ASP A 74 -8.55 -17.90 -8.45
C ASP A 74 -7.87 -16.79 -9.27
N TYR A 75 -6.56 -16.58 -9.05
CA TYR A 75 -5.76 -15.57 -9.74
C TYR A 75 -5.19 -16.09 -11.07
N VAL A 76 -6.05 -16.59 -11.94
CA VAL A 76 -5.66 -17.14 -13.26
C VAL A 76 -6.21 -16.28 -14.37
N ALA A 77 -5.39 -15.99 -15.38
CA ALA A 77 -5.84 -15.27 -16.56
C ALA A 77 -6.79 -16.13 -17.39
N ARG A 78 -7.93 -15.56 -17.78
CA ARG A 78 -8.94 -16.24 -18.60
C ARG A 78 -9.55 -15.27 -19.61
N SER A 79 -10.02 -15.83 -20.72
CA SER A 79 -10.80 -15.09 -21.70
C SER A 79 -12.11 -15.80 -21.94
N HIS A 80 -13.19 -15.04 -21.93
CA HIS A 80 -14.55 -15.52 -22.13
C HIS A 80 -15.24 -14.70 -23.21
N ALA A 81 -16.19 -15.33 -23.89
CA ALA A 81 -17.12 -14.64 -24.75
C ALA A 81 -18.53 -15.23 -24.52
N TRP A 82 -19.53 -14.35 -24.47
CA TRP A 82 -20.92 -14.78 -24.38
C TRP A 82 -21.86 -13.86 -25.16
N ILE A 83 -22.98 -14.43 -25.59
CA ILE A 83 -24.00 -13.73 -26.35
C ILE A 83 -24.82 -12.87 -25.38
N VAL A 84 -24.83 -11.56 -25.63
CA VAL A 84 -25.65 -10.59 -24.88
C VAL A 84 -27.08 -10.58 -25.41
N GLY A 85 -27.24 -10.75 -26.73
CA GLY A 85 -28.54 -10.79 -27.39
C GLY A 85 -28.50 -10.23 -28.81
N PRO A 86 -29.66 -10.13 -29.48
CA PRO A 86 -29.76 -9.60 -30.83
C PRO A 86 -29.52 -8.10 -30.90
N VAL A 87 -29.08 -7.62 -32.07
CA VAL A 87 -28.92 -6.18 -32.35
C VAL A 87 -30.20 -5.63 -32.97
N ALA A 88 -30.80 -4.61 -32.33
CA ALA A 88 -32.01 -3.97 -32.82
C ALA A 88 -31.85 -3.45 -34.27
N GLY A 89 -32.82 -3.76 -35.13
CA GLY A 89 -32.84 -3.34 -36.54
C GLY A 89 -31.83 -4.07 -37.45
N LYS A 90 -31.12 -5.10 -36.97
CA LYS A 90 -30.15 -5.88 -37.76
C LYS A 90 -30.41 -7.38 -37.62
N PRO A 91 -31.30 -7.98 -38.43
CA PRO A 91 -31.57 -9.41 -38.37
C PRO A 91 -30.30 -10.23 -38.64
N GLY A 92 -30.12 -11.33 -37.92
CA GLY A 92 -28.93 -12.20 -38.02
C GLY A 92 -27.66 -11.63 -37.40
N ARG A 93 -27.73 -10.48 -36.70
CA ARG A 93 -26.61 -9.91 -35.93
C ARG A 93 -26.81 -10.10 -34.44
N LEU A 94 -25.82 -10.66 -33.78
CA LEU A 94 -25.76 -10.82 -32.34
C LEU A 94 -24.68 -9.94 -31.74
N ARG A 95 -24.98 -9.35 -30.58
CA ARG A 95 -23.99 -8.69 -29.73
C ARG A 95 -23.33 -9.73 -28.85
N VAL A 96 -22.02 -9.82 -28.94
CA VAL A 96 -21.19 -10.71 -28.13
C VAL A 96 -20.37 -9.85 -27.19
N ARG A 97 -20.36 -10.19 -25.91
CA ARG A 97 -19.49 -9.57 -24.92
C ARG A 97 -18.26 -10.44 -24.75
N HIS A 98 -17.11 -9.84 -24.95
CA HIS A 98 -15.82 -10.42 -24.66
C HIS A 98 -15.36 -9.94 -23.30
N THR A 99 -14.69 -10.81 -22.57
CA THR A 99 -14.14 -10.49 -21.26
C THR A 99 -12.78 -11.12 -21.10
N ASN A 100 -11.85 -10.32 -20.58
CA ASN A 100 -10.56 -10.79 -20.13
C ASN A 100 -10.46 -10.63 -18.61
N GLU A 101 -10.10 -11.72 -17.95
CA GLU A 101 -9.67 -11.78 -16.57
C GLU A 101 -8.15 -11.69 -16.54
N VAL A 102 -7.64 -10.67 -15.85
CA VAL A 102 -6.21 -10.40 -15.76
C VAL A 102 -5.83 -10.32 -14.29
N PRO A 103 -4.99 -11.25 -13.78
CA PRO A 103 -4.38 -11.11 -12.47
C PRO A 103 -3.50 -9.86 -12.46
N ILE A 104 -3.72 -9.00 -11.49
CA ILE A 104 -2.95 -7.78 -11.28
C ILE A 104 -2.51 -7.70 -9.84
N SER A 105 -1.34 -7.12 -9.61
CA SER A 105 -0.77 -6.94 -8.29
C SER A 105 -0.10 -5.58 -8.18
N MET A 106 -0.11 -5.02 -6.98
CA MET A 106 0.73 -3.90 -6.59
C MET A 106 1.58 -4.29 -5.38
N CYS A 107 2.76 -3.71 -5.30
CA CYS A 107 3.56 -3.66 -4.10
C CYS A 107 4.18 -2.27 -4.06
N GLU A 108 3.63 -1.39 -3.24
CA GLU A 108 4.01 0.02 -3.19
C GLU A 108 4.31 0.43 -1.74
N LEU A 109 5.22 1.39 -1.59
CA LEU A 109 5.56 2.03 -0.33
C LEU A 109 5.05 3.46 -0.37
N TYR A 110 4.26 3.86 0.63
CA TYR A 110 3.82 5.24 0.80
C TYR A 110 4.49 5.81 2.04
N ALA A 111 5.28 6.85 1.86
CA ALA A 111 5.88 7.59 2.97
C ALA A 111 4.98 8.77 3.36
N PRO A 112 4.95 9.15 4.65
CA PRO A 112 4.32 10.40 5.06
C PRO A 112 5.00 11.60 4.37
N THR A 113 4.22 12.58 3.94
CA THR A 113 4.76 13.86 3.44
C THR A 113 5.57 14.53 4.55
N LEU A 114 6.87 14.67 4.32
CA LEU A 114 7.77 15.35 5.24
C LEU A 114 7.95 16.82 4.82
N PRO A 115 8.07 17.75 5.78
CA PRO A 115 8.17 19.18 5.49
C PRO A 115 9.17 19.55 4.40
N ILE A 116 10.39 19.00 4.32
CA ILE A 116 11.36 19.37 3.28
C ILE A 116 12.47 18.30 3.11
N VAL A 117 12.26 17.21 2.37
CA VAL A 117 13.35 16.46 1.68
C VAL A 117 12.78 15.67 0.48
N TYR A 118 12.90 16.19 -0.75
CA TYR A 118 12.48 15.48 -1.97
C TYR A 118 13.32 14.23 -2.30
N SER A 119 14.51 14.08 -1.72
CA SER A 119 15.39 12.92 -1.93
C SER A 119 15.03 11.70 -1.07
N PHE A 120 14.01 11.82 -0.21
CA PHE A 120 13.71 10.85 0.83
C PHE A 120 12.93 9.63 0.34
N GLU A 121 11.93 9.83 -0.52
CA GLU A 121 11.05 8.75 -1.02
C GLU A 121 11.87 7.65 -1.71
N GLY A 122 12.73 8.03 -2.66
CA GLY A 122 13.59 7.07 -3.36
C GLY A 122 14.65 6.40 -2.48
N ALA A 123 15.02 7.01 -1.35
CA ALA A 123 15.89 6.38 -0.36
C ALA A 123 15.10 5.35 0.47
N LEU A 124 13.91 5.70 0.95
CA LEU A 124 13.04 4.78 1.69
C LEU A 124 12.65 3.56 0.85
N GLU A 125 12.32 3.72 -0.42
CA GLU A 125 11.99 2.61 -1.32
C GLU A 125 13.14 1.60 -1.43
N LYS A 126 14.38 2.11 -1.56
CA LYS A 126 15.58 1.26 -1.57
C LYS A 126 15.80 0.54 -0.24
N PHE A 127 15.46 1.19 0.88
CA PHE A 127 15.60 0.61 2.22
C PHE A 127 14.55 -0.45 2.52
N ALA A 128 13.33 -0.23 2.07
CA ALA A 128 12.21 -1.15 2.22
C ALA A 128 12.32 -2.36 1.27
N GLU A 129 13.23 -2.33 0.29
CA GLU A 129 13.44 -3.39 -0.71
C GLU A 129 12.10 -3.87 -1.30
N VAL A 130 11.25 -2.94 -1.77
CA VAL A 130 9.80 -3.11 -2.05
C VAL A 130 9.42 -4.37 -2.88
N GLY A 131 10.35 -5.05 -3.55
CA GLY A 131 10.13 -6.32 -4.25
C GLY A 131 9.98 -7.59 -3.40
N THR A 132 10.04 -7.52 -2.07
CA THR A 132 9.88 -8.70 -1.18
C THR A 132 8.77 -8.46 -0.12
N GLU A 133 8.28 -9.50 0.56
CA GLU A 133 7.20 -9.39 1.57
C GLU A 133 7.75 -9.08 2.99
N PRO A 134 7.25 -8.05 3.72
CA PRO A 134 7.80 -7.69 5.02
C PRO A 134 7.51 -8.76 6.09
N PRO A 135 8.27 -8.79 7.21
CA PRO A 135 7.94 -9.67 8.32
C PRO A 135 6.52 -9.44 8.85
N ASP A 136 5.83 -10.52 9.23
CA ASP A 136 4.47 -10.45 9.79
C ASP A 136 4.39 -9.60 11.06
N ALA A 137 5.50 -9.47 11.80
CA ALA A 137 5.61 -8.58 12.96
C ALA A 137 5.35 -7.09 12.61
N LEU A 138 5.54 -6.70 11.35
CA LEU A 138 5.26 -5.36 10.85
C LEU A 138 3.86 -5.24 10.23
N ARG A 139 3.08 -6.32 10.19
CA ARG A 139 1.76 -6.31 9.57
C ARG A 139 0.83 -5.40 10.37
N CYS A 140 0.21 -4.46 9.68
CA CYS A 140 -0.76 -3.58 10.30
C CYS A 140 -2.18 -4.10 10.05
N LEU A 141 -2.80 -4.67 11.10
CA LEU A 141 -4.14 -5.26 11.01
C LEU A 141 -5.27 -4.24 11.11
N ASP A 142 -4.99 -3.04 11.65
CA ASP A 142 -5.99 -1.99 11.84
C ASP A 142 -5.35 -0.62 11.64
N LEU A 143 -5.47 -0.09 10.42
CA LEU A 143 -4.98 1.23 10.04
C LEU A 143 -6.07 2.30 10.01
N ARG A 144 -7.30 1.92 10.35
CA ARG A 144 -8.42 2.86 10.29
C ARG A 144 -8.29 3.86 11.44
N PRO A 145 -8.57 5.15 11.19
CA PRO A 145 -8.66 6.16 12.24
C PRO A 145 -9.58 5.66 13.35
N ARG A 146 -9.07 5.64 14.58
CA ARG A 146 -9.89 5.23 15.72
C ARG A 146 -10.73 6.41 16.15
N ASN A 147 -12.04 6.19 16.18
CA ASN A 147 -12.92 7.02 17.00
C ASN A 147 -12.60 6.69 18.45
N GLN A 148 -11.71 7.47 19.08
CA GLN A 148 -11.68 7.48 20.53
C GLN A 148 -13.06 7.93 20.98
N GLY A 149 -13.79 7.04 21.66
CA GLY A 149 -15.14 7.28 22.14
C GLY A 149 -15.21 8.62 22.86
N GLY A 150 -15.72 9.63 22.17
CA GLY A 150 -16.15 10.86 22.79
C GLY A 150 -17.42 10.54 23.56
N SER A 151 -17.36 10.75 24.88
CA SER A 151 -18.41 11.25 25.77
C SER A 151 -19.86 11.16 25.25
N ALA A 152 -20.79 10.76 26.11
CA ALA A 152 -22.24 10.71 25.87
C ALA A 152 -22.90 12.03 25.35
N TYR A 153 -22.13 13.08 25.08
CA TYR A 153 -22.56 14.33 24.48
C TYR A 153 -22.17 14.42 23.00
N ARG A 154 -23.21 14.62 22.17
CA ARG A 154 -23.16 14.79 20.70
C ARG A 154 -22.04 15.73 20.24
N GLY A 155 -21.18 15.24 19.35
CA GLY A 155 -20.66 16.05 18.24
C GLY A 155 -19.16 16.27 18.11
N GLY A 156 -18.30 15.59 18.87
CA GLY A 156 -16.86 15.89 18.80
C GLY A 156 -15.94 14.73 19.15
N GLY A 157 -16.04 13.61 18.42
CA GLY A 157 -14.95 12.64 18.43
C GLY A 157 -13.75 13.23 17.68
N LYS A 158 -12.60 13.42 18.35
CA LYS A 158 -11.36 13.67 17.62
C LYS A 158 -10.97 12.36 16.94
N LEU A 159 -10.95 12.36 15.61
CA LEU A 159 -10.32 11.31 14.83
C LEU A 159 -8.84 11.30 15.22
N GLN A 160 -8.40 10.24 15.89
CA GLN A 160 -6.97 10.05 16.12
C GLN A 160 -6.37 9.48 14.84
N ALA A 161 -5.33 10.14 14.33
CA ALA A 161 -4.55 9.61 13.23
C ALA A 161 -4.04 8.21 13.59
N ALA A 162 -4.03 7.29 12.62
CA ALA A 162 -3.49 5.97 12.85
C ALA A 162 -1.99 6.06 13.20
N ASP A 163 -1.59 5.28 14.19
CA ASP A 163 -0.20 5.09 14.57
C ASP A 163 0.13 3.59 14.68
N PHE A 164 1.41 3.26 14.57
CA PHE A 164 1.96 1.92 14.73
C PHE A 164 3.07 1.98 15.78
N HIS A 165 2.85 1.41 16.97
CA HIS A 165 3.82 1.45 18.08
C HIS A 165 4.34 2.86 18.39
N GLY A 166 3.48 3.89 18.27
CA GLY A 166 3.85 5.30 18.47
C GLY A 166 4.56 5.96 17.28
N PHE A 167 4.57 5.32 16.11
CA PHE A 167 5.00 5.89 14.84
C PHE A 167 3.79 6.32 14.01
N ALA A 168 3.73 7.56 13.56
CA ALA A 168 2.59 8.10 12.81
C ALA A 168 2.70 7.81 11.31
N PHE A 169 1.56 7.58 10.64
CA PHE A 169 1.50 7.36 9.18
C PHE A 169 1.31 8.63 8.34
N GLY A 170 1.02 9.78 8.95
CA GLY A 170 0.68 11.00 8.20
C GLY A 170 -0.42 10.76 7.17
N ASP A 171 -0.18 11.17 5.92
CA ASP A 171 -1.02 10.99 4.73
C ASP A 171 -0.77 9.68 3.95
N ALA A 172 0.20 8.85 4.37
CA ALA A 172 0.54 7.61 3.67
C ALA A 172 -0.64 6.64 3.55
N LEU A 173 -1.58 6.70 4.49
CA LEU A 173 -2.80 5.89 4.46
C LEU A 173 -3.75 6.27 3.34
N GLU A 174 -4.02 7.56 3.20
CA GLU A 174 -4.87 8.07 2.13
C GLU A 174 -4.27 7.76 0.76
N HIS A 175 -2.94 7.89 0.63
CA HIS A 175 -2.23 7.49 -0.58
C HIS A 175 -2.32 5.98 -0.86
N GLY A 176 -2.19 5.15 0.18
CA GLY A 176 -2.34 3.70 0.06
C GLY A 176 -3.75 3.27 -0.37
N GLU A 177 -4.78 3.86 0.24
CA GLU A 177 -6.17 3.64 -0.16
C GLU A 177 -6.41 4.06 -1.61
N THR A 178 -5.91 5.25 -2.00
CA THR A 178 -5.96 5.74 -3.37
C THR A 178 -5.24 4.80 -4.35
N GLY A 179 -4.11 4.23 -3.96
CA GLY A 179 -3.37 3.23 -4.74
C GLY A 179 -4.19 1.96 -4.99
N VAL A 180 -4.81 1.42 -3.94
CA VAL A 180 -5.74 0.27 -4.01
C VAL A 180 -6.91 0.56 -4.94
N ASP A 181 -7.52 1.74 -4.84
CA ASP A 181 -8.63 2.13 -5.72
C ASP A 181 -8.20 2.23 -7.19
N ARG A 182 -6.98 2.74 -7.46
CA ARG A 182 -6.42 2.81 -8.82
C ARG A 182 -6.20 1.44 -9.45
N LEU A 183 -5.88 0.42 -8.65
CA LEU A 183 -5.77 -0.97 -9.14
C LEU A 183 -7.09 -1.43 -9.79
N CYS A 184 -8.22 -0.88 -9.32
CA CYS A 184 -9.57 -1.19 -9.78
C CYS A 184 -10.09 -0.25 -10.88
N ALA A 185 -9.34 0.76 -11.34
CA ALA A 185 -9.87 1.83 -12.20
C ALA A 185 -10.30 1.41 -13.61
N LYS A 186 -9.75 0.32 -14.16
CA LYS A 186 -9.96 -0.10 -15.58
C LYS A 186 -10.99 -1.23 -15.77
N GLY A 187 -11.72 -1.62 -14.74
CA GLY A 187 -12.69 -2.70 -14.83
C GLY A 187 -13.27 -3.09 -13.47
N THR A 188 -13.94 -4.22 -13.41
CA THR A 188 -14.41 -4.74 -12.12
C THR A 188 -13.32 -5.61 -11.50
N ALA A 189 -12.91 -5.29 -10.27
CA ALA A 189 -11.96 -6.10 -9.52
C ALA A 189 -12.68 -7.20 -8.73
N TYR A 190 -12.12 -8.41 -8.80
CA TYR A 190 -12.54 -9.59 -8.04
C TYR A 190 -11.37 -10.11 -7.22
N LEU A 191 -11.65 -10.89 -6.18
CA LEU A 191 -10.64 -11.50 -5.31
C LEU A 191 -9.63 -10.47 -4.79
N LEU A 192 -10.09 -9.29 -4.38
CA LEU A 192 -9.21 -8.25 -3.85
C LEU A 192 -8.64 -8.72 -2.50
N ASN A 193 -7.33 -8.91 -2.45
CA ASN A 193 -6.58 -9.23 -1.25
C ASN A 193 -5.57 -8.12 -0.99
N VAL A 194 -5.72 -7.41 0.13
CA VAL A 194 -4.86 -6.30 0.52
C VAL A 194 -4.18 -6.64 1.84
N ARG A 195 -2.87 -6.50 1.87
CA ARG A 195 -2.04 -6.61 3.07
C ARG A 195 -1.25 -5.32 3.21
N ALA A 196 -1.24 -4.78 4.42
CA ALA A 196 -0.54 -3.55 4.73
C ALA A 196 0.46 -3.80 5.87
N PHE A 197 1.65 -3.22 5.74
CA PHE A 197 2.72 -3.33 6.71
C PHE A 197 3.25 -1.95 7.08
N ALA A 198 3.44 -1.73 8.37
CA ALA A 198 4.05 -0.53 8.90
C ALA A 198 5.56 -0.66 8.83
N TRP A 199 6.22 0.24 8.10
CA TRP A 199 7.66 0.33 8.06
C TRP A 199 8.13 1.51 8.91
N PRO A 200 8.46 1.28 10.20
CA PRO A 200 8.80 2.37 11.11
C PRO A 200 10.15 2.98 10.75
N PHE A 201 10.31 4.28 10.94
CA PHE A 201 11.57 5.00 10.79
C PHE A 201 11.64 6.20 11.75
N LEU A 202 12.85 6.54 12.16
CA LEU A 202 13.13 7.80 12.84
C LEU A 202 13.60 8.83 11.83
N TRP A 203 13.05 10.03 11.95
CA TRP A 203 13.62 11.21 11.33
C TRP A 203 14.22 12.11 12.40
N LEU A 204 15.54 12.21 12.35
CA LEU A 204 16.38 12.91 13.31
C LEU A 204 16.93 14.16 12.64
N ARG A 205 16.88 15.29 13.34
CA ARG A 205 17.47 16.54 12.87
C ARG A 205 18.54 16.99 13.84
N TYR A 206 19.74 17.21 13.32
CA TYR A 206 20.90 17.65 14.08
C TYR A 206 21.27 19.07 13.67
N PRO A 207 21.49 19.98 14.62
CA PRO A 207 22.08 21.28 14.30
C PRO A 207 23.54 21.07 13.89
N HIS A 208 23.92 21.51 12.70
CA HIS A 208 25.31 21.51 12.25
C HIS A 208 25.66 22.83 11.60
N HIS A 209 26.43 23.65 12.31
CA HIS A 209 26.70 25.04 11.93
C HIS A 209 25.40 25.80 11.62
N ASP A 210 25.22 26.26 10.38
CA ASP A 210 24.07 27.06 9.91
C ASP A 210 22.99 26.21 9.20
N HIS A 211 23.12 24.88 9.21
CA HIS A 211 22.21 23.96 8.51
C HIS A 211 21.72 22.85 9.44
N LEU A 212 20.60 22.22 9.07
CA LEU A 212 20.08 21.05 9.74
C LEU A 212 20.53 19.80 8.99
N HIS A 213 21.26 18.93 9.68
CA HIS A 213 21.64 17.62 9.19
C HIS A 213 20.50 16.65 9.49
N GLU A 214 19.89 16.12 8.44
CA GLU A 214 18.76 15.21 8.57
C GLU A 214 19.21 13.77 8.38
N VAL A 215 18.87 12.94 9.35
CA VAL A 215 19.27 11.55 9.44
C VAL A 215 18.03 10.70 9.60
N ILE A 216 17.94 9.65 8.80
CA ILE A 216 16.86 8.68 8.87
C ILE A 216 17.43 7.38 9.38
N VAL A 217 16.78 6.80 10.38
CA VAL A 217 17.07 5.45 10.84
C VAL A 217 15.85 4.58 10.60
N ALA A 218 16.01 3.53 9.80
CA ALA A 218 14.94 2.60 9.51
C ALA A 218 15.46 1.16 9.63
N PRO A 219 14.58 0.16 9.84
CA PRO A 219 14.97 -1.22 9.76
C PRO A 219 15.50 -1.58 8.38
N ALA A 220 16.40 -2.55 8.34
CA ALA A 220 16.79 -3.24 7.12
C ALA A 220 16.03 -4.55 7.04
N ARG A 221 15.59 -4.95 5.85
CA ARG A 221 14.80 -6.18 5.66
C ARG A 221 15.44 -7.47 6.20
N ARG A 222 16.78 -7.54 6.23
CA ARG A 222 17.53 -8.69 6.75
C ARG A 222 17.77 -8.65 8.27
N GLY A 223 17.14 -7.72 8.97
CA GLY A 223 17.33 -7.45 10.39
C GLY A 223 18.34 -6.33 10.63
N GLY A 224 18.25 -5.73 11.81
CA GLY A 224 19.04 -4.57 12.21
C GLY A 224 18.52 -3.25 11.64
N LEU A 225 19.14 -2.16 12.07
CA LEU A 225 18.84 -0.80 11.66
C LEU A 225 19.88 -0.33 10.65
N ARG A 226 19.46 0.57 9.77
CA ARG A 226 20.33 1.27 8.82
C ARG A 226 20.02 2.74 8.84
N MET A 227 21.02 3.52 8.43
CA MET A 227 20.96 4.97 8.39
C MET A 227 21.05 5.49 6.96
N VAL A 228 20.26 6.52 6.64
CA VAL A 228 20.46 7.41 5.50
C VAL A 228 20.71 8.80 6.02
N VAL A 229 21.72 9.47 5.47
CA VAL A 229 21.91 10.90 5.66
C VAL A 229 21.31 11.59 4.43
N ALA A 230 20.36 12.49 4.65
CA ALA A 230 19.84 13.31 3.55
C ALA A 230 20.99 14.17 3.01
N PRO A 231 21.14 14.31 1.68
CA PRO A 231 22.09 15.26 1.12
C PRO A 231 21.75 16.67 1.64
N ALA A 232 22.78 17.37 2.13
CA ALA A 232 22.70 18.75 2.59
C ALA A 232 22.29 19.71 1.47
#